data_AF-A0A954JKT2-F1
#
_entry.id   AF-A0A954JKT2-F1
#
_cell.length_a   1.000
_cell.length_b   1.000
_cell.length_c   1.000
_cell.angle_alpha   90.00
_cell.angle_beta   90.00
_cell.angle_gamma   90.00
#
_symmetry.space_group_name_H-M   'P 1'
#
loop_
_entity.id
_entity.type
_entity.pdbx_description
1 polymer ?
#
loop_
_entity_poly.entity_id
_entity_poly.type
_entity_poly.pdbx_seq_one_letter_code
_entity_poly.pdbx_strand_id
1 'polypeptide(L)'
;MKTWQNKSGQSFNLQLTVPGYDAVKRELKADLLNPQDIAALTDDQMKTLRAIYILSTPVSMGIETAKPSFDQFAAGFDGDTLAAASNAFVGELLDFLPSRLSDPLRRLISHYEGIQTELQAHVDKLIGQALAAPPEV
;
A
#
# COMPACT_ATOMS: atom_id res chain seq x y z
N MET A 1 -13.57 -0.68 -5.68
CA MET A 1 -12.56 -1.69 -6.07
C MET A 1 -11.50 -1.03 -6.93
N LYS A 2 -10.21 -1.20 -6.58
CA LYS A 2 -9.05 -0.77 -7.38
C LYS A 2 -8.25 -1.98 -7.82
N THR A 3 -7.64 -1.90 -9.00
CA THR A 3 -6.75 -2.94 -9.52
C THR A 3 -5.34 -2.38 -9.63
N TRP A 4 -4.36 -3.20 -9.28
CA TRP A 4 -2.93 -2.87 -9.40
C TRP A 4 -2.16 -4.13 -9.80
N GLN A 5 -0.92 -3.95 -10.28
CA GLN A 5 -0.04 -5.06 -10.67
C GLN A 5 1.25 -5.01 -9.86
N ASN A 6 1.76 -6.18 -9.47
CA ASN A 6 3.10 -6.28 -8.91
C ASN A 6 4.17 -6.32 -10.02
N LYS A 7 5.44 -6.23 -9.62
CA LYS A 7 6.59 -6.31 -10.53
C LYS A 7 6.60 -7.55 -11.43
N SER A 8 6.04 -8.66 -10.97
CA SER A 8 5.94 -9.92 -11.74
C SER A 8 4.79 -9.92 -12.76
N GLY A 9 4.06 -8.80 -12.90
CA GLY A 9 2.90 -8.67 -13.79
C GLY A 9 1.61 -9.31 -13.24
N GLN A 10 1.62 -9.76 -11.98
CA GLN A 10 0.44 -10.35 -11.37
C GLN A 10 -0.54 -9.24 -10.98
N SER A 11 -1.80 -9.39 -11.40
CA SER A 11 -2.85 -8.41 -11.08
C SER A 11 -3.52 -8.74 -9.75
N PHE A 12 -3.82 -7.70 -8.99
CA PHE A 12 -4.52 -7.80 -7.71
C PHE A 12 -5.70 -6.83 -7.71
N ASN A 13 -6.84 -7.30 -7.20
CA ASN A 13 -7.98 -6.46 -6.90
C ASN A 13 -8.00 -6.15 -5.41
N LEU A 14 -7.87 -4.87 -5.09
CA LEU A 14 -8.05 -4.34 -3.76
C LEU A 14 -9.50 -3.88 -3.62
N GLN A 15 -10.20 -4.45 -2.65
CA GLN A 15 -11.57 -4.07 -2.35
C GLN A 15 -11.79 -4.07 -0.85
N LEU A 16 -12.18 -2.92 -0.31
CA LEU A 16 -12.57 -2.84 1.10
C LEU A 16 -14.01 -3.37 1.24
N THR A 17 -14.15 -4.44 2.01
CA THR A 17 -15.43 -5.11 2.29
C THR A 17 -15.57 -5.29 3.79
N VAL A 18 -16.79 -5.51 4.30
CA VAL A 18 -17.00 -5.78 5.75
C VAL A 18 -16.16 -6.98 6.23
N PRO A 19 -16.13 -8.14 5.54
CA PRO A 19 -15.25 -9.24 5.93
C PRO A 19 -13.75 -8.89 5.88
N GLY A 20 -13.33 -8.11 4.88
CA GLY A 20 -11.94 -7.63 4.77
C GLY A 20 -11.56 -6.68 5.91
N TYR A 21 -12.45 -5.76 6.26
CA TYR A 21 -12.32 -4.86 7.41
C TYR A 21 -12.19 -5.65 8.72
N ASP A 22 -13.09 -6.62 8.97
CA ASP A 22 -13.07 -7.43 10.19
C ASP A 22 -11.78 -8.26 10.27
N ALA A 23 -11.29 -8.76 9.13
CA ALA A 23 -10.01 -9.45 9.06
C ALA A 23 -8.84 -8.52 9.40
N VAL A 24 -8.77 -7.31 8.84
CA VAL A 24 -7.74 -6.32 9.19
C VAL A 24 -7.79 -5.97 10.68
N LYS A 25 -8.99 -5.71 11.22
CA LYS A 25 -9.18 -5.42 12.64
C LYS A 25 -8.75 -6.56 13.55
N ARG A 26 -9.02 -7.80 13.17
CA ARG A 26 -8.62 -8.98 13.93
C ARG A 26 -7.10 -9.20 13.88
N GLU A 27 -6.51 -9.15 12.70
CA GLU A 27 -5.10 -9.50 12.44
C GLU A 27 -4.13 -8.41 12.90
N LEU A 28 -4.48 -7.14 12.66
CA LEU A 28 -3.60 -5.98 12.93
C LEU A 28 -4.00 -5.19 14.17
N LYS A 29 -5.14 -5.53 14.80
CA LYS A 29 -5.71 -4.80 15.93
C LYS A 29 -5.95 -3.31 15.61
N ALA A 30 -6.29 -3.02 14.36
CA ALA A 30 -6.50 -1.68 13.83
C ALA A 30 -7.94 -1.48 13.36
N ASP A 31 -8.62 -0.44 13.82
CA ASP A 31 -9.94 -0.07 13.33
C ASP A 31 -9.81 0.91 12.15
N LEU A 32 -10.10 0.48 10.93
CA LEU A 32 -10.05 1.34 9.74
C LEU A 32 -11.11 2.47 9.76
N LEU A 33 -12.00 2.53 10.76
CA LEU A 33 -12.88 3.69 11.00
C LEU A 33 -12.25 4.73 11.93
N ASN A 34 -11.13 4.39 12.58
CA ASN A 34 -10.41 5.26 13.50
C ASN A 34 -9.18 5.89 12.81
N PRO A 35 -9.12 7.23 12.65
CA PRO A 35 -8.00 7.91 12.00
C PRO A 35 -6.63 7.62 12.63
N GLN A 36 -6.56 7.37 13.94
CA GLN A 36 -5.29 7.06 14.62
C GLN A 36 -4.75 5.69 14.22
N ASP A 37 -5.63 4.71 14.06
CA ASP A 37 -5.23 3.36 13.65
C ASP A 37 -4.80 3.37 12.18
N ILE A 38 -5.47 4.17 11.34
CA ILE A 38 -5.05 4.36 9.95
C ILE A 38 -3.66 5.02 9.89
N ALA A 39 -3.41 6.06 10.68
CA ALA A 39 -2.08 6.68 10.78
C ALA A 39 -1.01 5.68 11.20
N ALA A 40 -1.29 4.87 12.22
CA ALA A 40 -0.38 3.84 12.69
C ALA A 40 -0.13 2.73 11.67
N LEU A 41 -1.10 2.43 10.79
CA LEU A 41 -0.89 1.54 9.66
C LEU A 41 0.03 2.19 8.63
N THR A 42 -0.21 3.44 8.24
CA THR A 42 0.57 4.13 7.20
C THR A 42 2.01 4.40 7.61
N ASP A 43 2.24 4.69 8.89
CA ASP A 43 3.59 4.91 9.44
C ASP A 43 4.41 3.61 9.50
N ASP A 44 3.73 2.45 9.49
CA ASP A 44 4.34 1.12 9.55
C ASP A 44 4.13 0.38 8.22
N GLN A 45 5.15 0.43 7.36
CA GLN A 45 5.14 -0.19 6.04
C GLN A 45 4.77 -1.68 6.07
N MET A 46 5.19 -2.43 7.11
CA MET A 46 4.88 -3.85 7.23
C MET A 46 3.42 -4.09 7.57
N LYS A 47 2.84 -3.26 8.45
CA LYS A 47 1.40 -3.30 8.72
C LYS A 47 0.58 -2.87 7.52
N THR A 48 1.01 -1.85 6.79
CA THR A 48 0.38 -1.43 5.52
C THR A 48 0.38 -2.58 4.52
N LEU A 49 1.53 -3.21 4.29
CA LEU A 49 1.66 -4.36 3.39
C LEU A 49 0.72 -5.51 3.79
N ARG A 50 0.62 -5.78 5.10
CA ARG A 50 -0.24 -6.83 5.64
C ARG A 50 -1.73 -6.50 5.52
N ALA A 51 -2.11 -5.24 5.73
CA ALA A 51 -3.47 -4.78 5.48
C ALA A 51 -3.84 -4.94 3.99
N ILE A 52 -2.96 -4.51 3.09
CA ILE A 52 -3.14 -4.65 1.65
C ILE A 52 -3.27 -6.12 1.26
N TYR A 53 -2.43 -7.01 1.81
CA TYR A 53 -2.53 -8.45 1.57
C TYR A 53 -3.88 -9.02 1.99
N ILE A 54 -4.41 -8.63 3.16
CA ILE A 54 -5.71 -9.10 3.65
C ILE A 54 -6.83 -8.65 2.71
N LEU A 55 -6.80 -7.39 2.30
CA LEU A 55 -7.81 -6.74 1.47
C LEU A 55 -7.71 -7.05 -0.02
N SER A 56 -6.55 -7.54 -0.47
CA SER A 56 -6.31 -7.86 -1.87
C SER A 56 -6.71 -9.30 -2.18
N THR A 57 -7.38 -9.45 -3.31
CA THR A 57 -7.65 -10.74 -3.94
C THR A 57 -6.78 -10.83 -5.20
N PRO A 58 -5.93 -11.86 -5.34
CA PRO A 58 -5.15 -12.06 -6.56
C PRO A 58 -6.10 -12.35 -7.73
N VAL A 59 -5.88 -11.65 -8.84
CA VAL A 59 -6.51 -11.93 -10.13
C VAL A 59 -5.42 -12.45 -11.05
N SER A 60 -5.18 -13.75 -10.99
CA SER A 60 -4.44 -14.44 -12.04
C SER A 60 -5.24 -14.32 -13.35
N MET A 61 -4.57 -14.01 -14.46
CA MET A 61 -5.16 -13.86 -15.79
C MET A 61 -5.77 -15.18 -16.30
N GLY A 62 -6.93 -15.58 -15.76
CA GLY A 62 -7.71 -16.73 -16.22
C GLY A 62 -7.48 -18.06 -15.50
N ILE A 63 -6.83 -18.09 -14.33
CA ILE A 63 -6.72 -19.32 -13.53
C ILE A 63 -7.19 -19.00 -12.12
N GLU A 64 -8.23 -19.68 -11.65
CA GLU A 64 -8.63 -19.68 -10.24
C GLU A 64 -7.47 -20.29 -9.42
N THR A 65 -6.55 -19.46 -8.92
CA THR A 65 -5.43 -19.95 -8.11
C THR A 65 -5.49 -19.41 -6.69
N ALA A 66 -5.16 -20.30 -5.76
CA ALA A 66 -5.02 -20.08 -4.34
C ALA A 66 -4.35 -18.73 -4.01
N LYS A 67 -4.85 -18.08 -2.95
CA LYS A 67 -4.24 -16.85 -2.42
C LYS A 67 -2.76 -17.15 -2.08
N PRO A 68 -1.78 -16.39 -2.61
CA PRO A 68 -0.36 -16.60 -2.29
C PRO A 68 -0.15 -16.46 -0.78
N SER A 69 0.88 -17.10 -0.23
CA SER A 69 1.24 -16.84 1.17
C SER A 69 1.65 -15.37 1.35
N PHE A 70 1.62 -14.87 2.59
CA PHE A 70 2.08 -13.51 2.86
C PHE A 70 3.53 -13.29 2.41
N ASP A 71 4.41 -14.28 2.59
CA ASP A 71 5.82 -14.17 2.19
C ASP A 71 5.96 -14.11 0.66
N GLN A 72 5.19 -14.91 -0.08
CA GLN A 72 5.15 -14.86 -1.54
C GLN A 72 4.58 -13.53 -2.05
N PHE A 73 3.58 -13.00 -1.35
CA PHE A 73 3.01 -11.70 -1.65
C PHE A 73 4.02 -10.57 -1.40
N ALA A 74 4.66 -10.57 -0.24
CA ALA A 74 5.65 -9.57 0.16
C ALA A 74 6.88 -9.56 -0.76
N ALA A 75 7.31 -10.73 -1.24
CA ALA A 75 8.40 -10.83 -2.21
C ALA A 75 8.11 -10.14 -3.55
N GLY A 76 6.84 -9.93 -3.88
CA GLY A 76 6.40 -9.21 -5.08
C GLY A 76 6.38 -7.68 -4.95
N PHE A 77 6.64 -7.14 -3.76
CA PHE A 77 6.63 -5.68 -3.51
C PHE A 77 8.04 -5.11 -3.61
N ASP A 78 8.25 -4.28 -4.63
CA ASP A 78 9.31 -3.27 -4.64
C ASP A 78 8.75 -1.88 -4.31
N GLY A 79 9.58 -0.85 -4.35
CA GLY A 79 9.17 0.54 -4.02
C GLY A 79 8.00 1.03 -4.87
N ASP A 80 8.04 0.78 -6.18
CA ASP A 80 7.00 1.21 -7.12
C ASP A 80 5.70 0.44 -6.93
N THR A 81 5.80 -0.89 -6.75
CA THR A 81 4.65 -1.75 -6.47
C THR A 81 3.99 -1.36 -5.15
N LEU A 82 4.79 -1.08 -4.11
CA LEU A 82 4.28 -0.64 -2.81
C LEU A 82 3.59 0.71 -2.92
N ALA A 83 4.14 1.65 -3.70
CA ALA A 83 3.51 2.94 -3.94
C ALA A 83 2.16 2.80 -4.65
N ALA A 84 2.10 2.01 -5.73
CA ALA A 84 0.86 1.76 -6.47
C ALA A 84 -0.21 1.08 -5.59
N ALA A 85 0.19 0.08 -4.80
CA ALA A 85 -0.70 -0.63 -3.89
C ALA A 85 -1.16 0.26 -2.72
N SER A 86 -0.30 1.12 -2.19
CA SER A 86 -0.65 2.08 -1.13
C SER A 86 -1.65 3.12 -1.64
N ASN A 87 -1.47 3.63 -2.87
CA ASN A 87 -2.42 4.54 -3.49
C ASN A 87 -3.77 3.87 -3.73
N ALA A 88 -3.77 2.60 -4.15
CA ALA A 88 -5.00 1.82 -4.28
C ALA A 88 -5.71 1.60 -2.94
N PHE A 89 -4.96 1.30 -1.87
CA PHE A 89 -5.47 1.14 -0.51
C PHE A 89 -6.12 2.41 0.02
N VAL A 90 -5.42 3.53 -0.13
CA VAL A 90 -5.92 4.86 0.25
C VAL A 90 -7.20 5.21 -0.51
N GLY A 91 -7.24 4.95 -1.82
CA GLY A 91 -8.42 5.19 -2.65
C GLY A 91 -9.63 4.38 -2.16
N GLU A 92 -9.46 3.09 -1.86
CA GLU A 92 -10.55 2.26 -1.32
C GLU A 92 -10.98 2.68 0.09
N LEU A 93 -10.05 3.12 0.94
CA LEU A 93 -10.40 3.66 2.27
C LEU A 93 -11.30 4.90 2.16
N LEU A 94 -10.97 5.82 1.24
CA LEU A 94 -11.79 7.01 1.00
C LEU A 94 -13.18 6.66 0.48
N ASP A 95 -13.27 5.71 -0.45
CA ASP A 95 -14.54 5.28 -1.04
C ASP A 95 -15.42 4.54 -0.01
N PHE A 96 -14.81 3.85 0.97
CA PHE A 96 -15.50 3.07 2.00
C PHE A 96 -15.97 3.91 3.19
N LEU A 97 -15.27 4.98 3.54
CA LEU A 97 -15.55 5.74 4.75
C LEU A 97 -16.65 6.80 4.54
N PRO A 98 -17.54 7.01 5.53
CA PRO A 98 -18.53 8.07 5.46
C PRO A 98 -17.87 9.45 5.43
N SER A 99 -18.48 10.38 4.68
CA SER A 99 -17.95 11.71 4.33
C SER A 99 -17.42 12.57 5.50
N ARG A 100 -17.83 12.30 6.73
CA ARG A 100 -17.39 13.06 7.93
C ARG A 100 -15.99 12.69 8.43
N LEU A 101 -15.44 11.54 8.03
CA LEU A 101 -14.06 11.13 8.31
C LEU A 101 -13.08 11.50 7.19
N SER A 102 -13.58 12.11 6.11
CA SER A 102 -12.81 12.40 4.91
C SER A 102 -11.76 13.50 5.09
N ASP A 103 -12.00 14.51 5.94
CA ASP A 103 -11.07 15.64 6.09
C ASP A 103 -9.76 15.28 6.82
N PRO A 104 -9.77 14.57 7.98
CA PRO A 104 -8.54 14.09 8.60
C PRO A 104 -7.77 13.13 7.68
N LEU A 105 -8.48 12.28 6.94
CA LEU A 105 -7.85 11.34 6.02
C LEU A 105 -7.27 12.01 4.80
N ARG A 106 -7.95 12.98 4.20
CA ARG A 106 -7.39 13.80 3.12
C ARG A 106 -6.10 14.47 3.54
N ARG A 107 -6.01 14.96 4.77
CA ARG A 107 -4.75 15.54 5.30
C ARG A 107 -3.67 14.49 5.46
N LEU A 108 -4.01 13.31 5.95
CA LEU A 108 -3.09 12.19 6.10
C LEU A 108 -2.55 11.72 4.74
N ILE A 109 -3.42 11.70 3.73
CA ILE A 109 -3.09 11.38 2.33
C ILE A 109 -2.18 12.45 1.73
N SER A 110 -2.52 13.74 1.87
CA SER A 110 -1.65 14.83 1.40
C SER A 110 -0.29 14.81 2.10
N HIS A 111 -0.24 14.40 3.37
CA HIS A 111 1.02 14.20 4.07
C HIS A 111 1.83 13.03 3.47
N TYR A 112 1.16 11.92 3.15
CA TYR A 112 1.77 10.75 2.54
C TYR A 112 2.28 11.02 1.10
N GLU A 113 1.51 11.71 0.28
CA GLU A 113 1.94 12.20 -1.05
C GLU A 113 3.18 13.10 -0.92
N GLY A 114 3.22 13.93 0.11
CA GLY A 114 4.38 14.75 0.46
C GLY A 114 5.61 13.91 0.79
N ILE A 115 5.48 12.92 1.69
CA ILE A 115 6.58 12.01 2.07
C ILE A 115 7.06 11.20 0.87
N GLN A 116 6.17 10.67 0.03
CA GLN A 116 6.55 9.93 -1.17
C GLN A 116 7.34 10.81 -2.15
N THR A 117 6.91 12.06 -2.32
CA THR A 117 7.62 13.04 -3.17
C THR A 117 9.02 13.33 -2.61
N GLU A 118 9.14 13.52 -1.30
CA GLU A 118 10.42 13.76 -0.63
C GLU A 118 11.36 12.54 -0.70
N LEU A 119 10.82 11.34 -0.49
CA LEU A 119 11.58 10.10 -0.57
C LEU A 119 12.08 9.84 -1.99
N GLN A 120 11.23 10.04 -2.99
CA GLN A 120 11.61 9.94 -4.41
C GLN A 120 12.73 10.94 -4.74
N ALA A 121 12.58 12.20 -4.31
CA ALA A 121 13.61 13.22 -4.50
C ALA A 121 14.94 12.86 -3.80
N HIS A 122 14.87 12.23 -2.63
CA HIS A 122 16.06 11.78 -1.90
C HIS A 122 16.76 10.60 -2.60
N VAL A 123 16.00 9.62 -3.10
CA VAL A 123 16.51 8.49 -3.87
C VAL A 123 17.15 8.98 -5.18
N ASP A 124 16.48 9.85 -5.93
CA ASP A 124 17.00 10.44 -7.16
C ASP A 124 18.31 11.20 -6.90
N LYS A 125 18.40 11.91 -5.77
CA LYS A 125 19.61 12.60 -5.33
C LYS A 125 20.75 11.61 -5.02
N LEU A 126 20.48 10.54 -4.29
CA LEU A 126 21.49 9.52 -3.97
C LEU A 126 21.99 8.79 -5.23
N ILE A 127 21.09 8.46 -6.15
CA ILE A 127 21.43 7.88 -7.45
C ILE A 127 22.29 8.86 -8.26
N GLY A 128 21.90 10.14 -8.33
CA GLY A 128 22.68 11.17 -9.01
C GLY A 128 24.08 11.36 -8.42
N GLN A 129 24.22 11.27 -7.10
CA GLN A 129 25.51 11.32 -6.42
C GLN A 129 26.36 10.07 -6.71
N ALA A 130 25.77 8.88 -6.70
CA ALA A 130 26.46 7.63 -7.00
C ALA A 130 26.94 7.57 -8.46
N LEU A 131 26.17 8.10 -9.41
CA LEU A 131 26.54 8.17 -10.83
C LEU A 131 27.58 9.27 -11.13
N ALA A 132 27.67 10.30 -10.29
CA ALA A 132 28.66 11.37 -10.40
C ALA A 132 29.99 11.04 -9.70
N ALA A 133 30.04 9.98 -8.89
CA ALA A 133 31.28 9.52 -8.28
C ALA A 133 32.18 8.86 -9.34
N PRO A 134 33.46 9.27 -9.47
CA PRO A 134 34.39 8.58 -10.36
C PRO A 134 34.59 7.14 -9.88
N PRO A 135 34.84 6.18 -10.79
CA PRO A 135 35.10 4.79 -10.40
C PRO A 135 36.29 4.75 -9.46
N GLU A 136 36.14 4.09 -8.31
CA GLU A 136 37.25 3.84 -7.39
C GLU A 136 38.32 3.02 -8.13
N VAL A 137 39.52 3.60 -8.26
CA VAL A 137 40.72 3.01 -8.88
C VAL A 137 41.52 2.23 -7.85
#